data_AF-A0A7T5RQ37-F1
#
_entry.id   AF-A0A7T5RQ37-F1
#
_cell.length_a   1.000
_cell.length_b   1.000
_cell.length_c   1.000
_cell.angle_alpha   90.00
_cell.angle_beta   90.00
_cell.angle_gamma   90.00
#
_symmetry.space_group_name_H-M   'P 1'
#
loop_
_entity.id
_entity.type
_entity.pdbx_description
1 polymer ?
#
loop_
_entity_poly.entity_id
_entity_poly.type
_entity_poly.pdbx_seq_one_letter_code
_entity_poly.pdbx_strand_id
1 'polypeptide(L)'
;MSEEQFREWVNRRSQLPLAVKGHSFVLKGDNVIAVDGGKFVYEEALELVKMLNSRSPLAQLNATFMISERNGALRLIVIGLIAVIVVVVIILARR
;
A
#
# COMPACT_ATOMS: atom_id res chain seq x y z
N MET A 1 -7.47 10.06 -10.88
CA MET A 1 -6.41 10.98 -10.43
C MET A 1 -5.31 10.92 -11.47
N SER A 2 -4.87 12.05 -12.04
CA SER A 2 -3.70 12.08 -12.91
C SER A 2 -2.40 12.32 -12.12
N GLU A 3 -1.25 12.04 -12.72
CA GLU A 3 0.06 12.35 -12.12
C GLU A 3 0.20 13.85 -11.84
N GLU A 4 -0.30 14.69 -12.73
CA GLU A 4 -0.26 16.15 -12.61
C GLU A 4 -1.05 16.62 -11.38
N GLN A 5 -2.24 16.07 -11.15
CA GLN A 5 -3.03 16.37 -9.95
C GLN A 5 -2.30 15.96 -8.66
N PHE A 6 -1.59 14.84 -8.69
CA PHE A 6 -0.78 14.41 -7.55
C PHE A 6 0.40 15.36 -7.31
N ARG A 7 1.12 15.75 -8.37
CA ARG A 7 2.22 16.72 -8.30
C ARG A 7 1.75 18.06 -7.74
N GLU A 8 0.61 18.55 -8.21
CA GLU A 8 0.00 19.77 -7.68
C GLU A 8 -0.36 19.64 -6.20
N TRP A 9 -0.95 18.51 -5.79
CA TRP A 9 -1.29 18.26 -4.39
C TRP A 9 -0.05 18.26 -3.48
N VAL A 10 1.05 17.64 -3.92
CA VAL A 10 2.34 17.67 -3.21
C VAL A 10 2.91 19.09 -3.17
N ASN A 11 2.93 19.80 -4.31
CA ASN A 11 3.49 21.15 -4.41
C ASN A 11 2.72 22.15 -3.54
N ARG A 12 1.40 22.02 -3.43
CA ARG A 12 0.56 22.85 -2.55
C ARG A 12 0.72 22.50 -1.07
N ARG A 13 1.51 21.48 -0.74
CA ARG A 13 1.65 20.93 0.63
C ARG A 13 0.31 20.74 1.32
N SER A 14 -0.65 20.17 0.60
CA SER A 14 -2.02 20.04 1.09
C SER A 14 -2.07 19.21 2.38
N GLN A 15 -2.69 19.74 3.43
CA GLN A 15 -2.89 19.00 4.68
C GLN A 15 -4.03 17.96 4.58
N LEU A 16 -4.81 18.01 3.50
CA LEU A 16 -5.91 17.08 3.30
C LEU A 16 -5.41 15.77 2.67
N PRO A 17 -5.85 14.60 3.20
CA PRO A 17 -5.57 13.31 2.60
C PRO A 17 -6.08 13.23 1.16
N LEU A 18 -5.31 12.59 0.30
CA LEU A 18 -5.64 12.37 -1.10
C LEU A 18 -5.97 10.89 -1.34
N ALA A 19 -7.20 10.60 -1.75
CA ALA A 19 -7.62 9.24 -2.06
C ALA A 19 -7.31 8.85 -3.51
N VAL A 20 -6.54 7.79 -3.71
CA VAL A 20 -6.20 7.24 -5.03
C VAL A 20 -6.54 5.75 -5.06
N LYS A 21 -7.54 5.36 -5.85
CA LYS A 21 -7.90 3.95 -6.08
C LYS A 21 -8.10 3.12 -4.80
N GLY A 22 -8.66 3.73 -3.76
CA GLY A 22 -8.91 3.08 -2.47
C GLY A 22 -7.80 3.24 -1.44
N HIS A 23 -6.67 3.83 -1.81
CA HIS A 23 -5.54 4.12 -0.92
C HIS A 23 -5.50 5.60 -0.53
N SER A 24 -5.14 5.91 0.71
CA SER A 24 -5.06 7.26 1.27
C SER A 24 -3.62 7.75 1.33
N PHE A 25 -3.34 8.88 0.68
CA PHE A 25 -2.03 9.53 0.64
C PHE A 25 -2.04 10.75 1.57
N VAL A 26 -1.06 10.85 2.47
CA VAL A 26 -0.95 11.92 3.46
C VAL A 26 0.48 12.45 3.49
N LEU A 27 0.66 13.76 3.37
CA LEU A 27 1.98 14.39 3.53
C LEU A 27 2.41 14.34 5.01
N LYS A 28 3.60 13.80 5.28
CA LYS A 28 4.16 13.68 6.65
C LYS A 28 5.36 14.58 6.89
N GLY A 29 5.98 15.13 5.84
CA GLY A 29 7.14 16.01 5.95
C GLY A 29 7.71 16.35 4.57
N ASP A 30 8.87 17.01 4.55
CA ASP A 30 9.58 17.34 3.31
C ASP A 30 10.01 16.04 2.60
N ASN A 31 9.34 15.73 1.50
CA ASN A 31 9.55 14.53 0.67
C ASN A 31 9.05 13.18 1.21
N VAL A 32 8.27 13.15 2.30
CA VAL A 32 7.70 11.90 2.84
C VAL A 32 6.18 11.90 2.74
N ILE A 33 5.66 10.86 2.09
CA ILE A 33 4.24 10.64 1.87
C ILE A 33 3.85 9.31 2.52
N ALA A 34 2.90 9.37 3.44
CA ALA A 34 2.30 8.18 4.02
C ALA A 34 1.16 7.67 3.12
N VAL A 35 1.24 6.42 2.67
CA VAL A 35 0.21 5.74 1.90
C VAL A 35 -0.37 4.63 2.76
N ASP A 36 -1.62 4.77 3.19
CA ASP A 36 -2.28 3.89 4.17
C ASP A 36 -1.48 3.66 5.46
N GLY A 37 -0.68 4.67 5.85
CA GLY A 37 0.19 4.61 7.02
C GLY A 37 1.65 4.23 6.74
N GLY A 38 1.93 3.65 5.57
CA GLY A 38 3.27 3.26 5.14
C GLY A 38 4.03 4.44 4.57
N LYS A 39 5.29 4.62 4.95
CA LYS A 39 6.09 5.77 4.51
C LYS A 39 6.75 5.50 3.17
N PHE A 40 6.55 6.41 2.22
CA PHE A 40 7.15 6.41 0.88
C PHE A 40 7.82 7.75 0.63
N VAL A 41 8.90 7.77 -0.14
CA VAL A 41 9.43 9.04 -0.68
C VAL A 41 8.56 9.50 -1.85
N TYR A 42 8.70 10.77 -2.24
CA TYR A 42 7.90 11.34 -3.33
C TYR A 42 7.96 10.53 -4.63
N GLU A 43 9.14 10.09 -5.03
CA GLU A 43 9.36 9.33 -6.26
C GLU A 43 8.62 8.00 -6.24
N GLU A 44 8.70 7.27 -5.13
CA GLU A 44 7.98 6.01 -4.92
C GLU A 44 6.47 6.23 -4.90
N ALA A 45 6.01 7.28 -4.22
CA ALA A 45 4.59 7.61 -4.14
C ALA A 45 4.03 8.03 -5.51
N LEU A 46 4.81 8.75 -6.31
CA LEU A 46 4.46 9.08 -7.69
C LEU A 46 4.34 7.80 -8.52
N GLU A 47 5.31 6.89 -8.43
CA GLU A 47 5.27 5.61 -9.13
C GLU A 47 4.06 4.76 -8.72
N LEU A 48 3.72 4.72 -7.43
CA LEU A 48 2.50 4.09 -6.94
C LEU A 48 1.25 4.68 -7.60
N VAL A 49 1.16 6.01 -7.70
CA VAL A 49 0.04 6.67 -8.40
C VAL A 49 -0.03 6.26 -9.87
N LYS A 50 1.12 6.11 -10.56
CA LYS A 50 1.16 5.61 -11.94
C LYS A 50 0.63 4.18 -12.03
N MET A 51 1.14 3.30 -11.17
CA MET A 51 0.79 1.88 -11.17
C MET A 51 -0.69 1.66 -10.83
N LEU A 52 -1.21 2.36 -9.82
CA LEU A 52 -2.62 2.30 -9.42
C LEU A 52 -3.58 2.81 -10.50
N ASN A 53 -3.18 3.83 -11.27
CA ASN A 53 -3.99 4.36 -12.37
C ASN A 53 -3.73 3.68 -13.72
N SER A 54 -2.76 2.76 -13.79
CA SER A 54 -2.46 2.03 -15.02
C SER A 54 -3.64 1.15 -15.44
N ARG A 55 -3.73 0.83 -16.74
CA ARG A 55 -4.71 -0.12 -17.26
C ARG A 55 -4.33 -1.58 -17.02
N SER A 56 -3.09 -1.83 -16.59
CA SER A 56 -2.57 -3.18 -16.38
C SER A 56 -2.97 -3.70 -15.00
N PRO A 57 -3.71 -4.82 -14.91
CA PRO A 57 -4.06 -5.42 -13.63
C PRO A 57 -2.82 -5.82 -12.82
N LEU A 58 -1.74 -6.25 -13.48
CA LEU A 58 -0.50 -6.64 -12.82
C LEU A 58 0.18 -5.46 -12.13
N ALA A 59 0.20 -4.29 -12.77
CA ALA A 59 0.77 -3.09 -12.17
C ALA A 59 -0.05 -2.59 -10.98
N GLN A 60 -1.39 -2.68 -11.06
CA GLN A 60 -2.25 -2.37 -9.92
C GLN A 60 -2.00 -3.30 -8.74
N LEU A 61 -1.93 -4.62 -8.97
CA LEU A 61 -1.60 -5.61 -7.94
C LEU A 61 -0.22 -5.36 -7.34
N ASN A 62 0.77 -5.01 -8.17
CA ASN A 62 2.12 -4.70 -7.70
C ASN A 62 2.11 -3.48 -6.76
N ALA A 63 1.39 -2.41 -7.11
CA ALA A 63 1.24 -1.26 -6.22
C ALA A 63 0.56 -1.61 -4.90
N THR A 64 -0.54 -2.38 -4.94
CA THR A 64 -1.21 -2.85 -3.72
C THR A 64 -0.28 -3.71 -2.86
N PHE A 65 0.55 -4.55 -3.48
CA PHE A 65 1.54 -5.38 -2.78
C PHE A 65 2.62 -4.52 -2.10
N MET A 66 3.21 -3.56 -2.82
CA MET A 66 4.21 -2.64 -2.27
C MET A 66 3.67 -1.82 -1.09
N ILE A 67 2.42 -1.34 -1.18
CA ILE A 67 1.74 -0.64 -0.08
C ILE A 67 1.57 -1.58 1.12
N SER A 68 1.10 -2.81 0.86
CA SER A 68 0.87 -3.82 1.90
C SER A 68 2.15 -4.28 2.61
N GLU A 69 3.26 -4.35 1.89
CA GLU A 69 4.57 -4.70 2.43
C GLU A 69 5.05 -3.68 3.45
N ARG A 70 5.01 -2.39 3.09
CA ARG A 70 5.39 -1.31 4.02
C ARG A 70 4.44 -1.18 5.21
N ASN A 71 3.18 -1.56 5.05
CA ASN A 71 2.19 -1.57 6.13
C ASN A 71 2.27 -2.81 7.04
N GLY A 72 3.17 -3.75 6.75
CA GLY A 72 3.30 -4.99 7.52
C GLY A 72 2.11 -5.95 7.35
N ALA A 73 1.18 -5.66 6.44
CA ALA A 73 0.00 -6.49 6.19
C ALA A 73 0.39 -7.87 5.65
N LEU A 74 1.42 -7.94 4.79
CA LEU A 74 1.97 -9.22 4.32
C LEU A 74 2.45 -10.09 5.47
N ARG A 75 3.10 -9.49 6.48
CA ARG A 75 3.56 -10.24 7.66
C ARG A 75 2.39 -10.83 8.44
N LEU A 76 1.28 -10.10 8.57
CA LEU A 76 0.07 -10.59 9.23
C LEU A 76 -0.58 -11.74 8.45
N ILE A 77 -0.62 -11.66 7.12
CA ILE A 77 -1.13 -12.74 6.26
C ILE A 77 -0.30 -14.01 6.45
N VAL A 78 1.03 -13.91 6.44
CA VAL A 78 1.93 -15.05 6.64
C VAL A 78 1.73 -15.69 8.02
N ILE A 79 1.65 -14.87 9.07
CA ILE A 79 1.38 -15.36 10.44
C ILE A 79 0.03 -16.09 10.50
N GLY A 80 -1.02 -15.52 9.89
CA GLY A 80 -2.33 -16.16 9.81
C GLY A 80 -2.29 -17.50 9.09
N LEU A 81 -1.56 -17.59 7.98
CA LEU A 81 -1.41 -18.83 7.21
C LEU A 81 -0.70 -19.92 8.03
N ILE A 82 0.38 -19.57 8.74
CA ILE A 82 1.09 -20.49 9.65
C ILE A 82 0.14 -21.00 10.74
N ALA A 83 -0.65 -20.10 11.35
CA ALA A 83 -1.61 -20.49 12.39
C ALA A 83 -2.66 -21.50 11.86
N VAL A 84 -3.18 -21.29 10.65
CA VAL A 84 -4.12 -22.23 10.01
C VAL A 84 -3.46 -23.60 9.80
N ILE A 85 -2.23 -23.65 9.29
CA ILE A 85 -1.49 -24.91 9.09
C ILE A 85 -1.32 -25.64 10.42
N VAL A 86 -0.91 -24.94 11.49
CA VAL A 86 -0.75 -25.53 12.82
C VAL A 86 -2.07 -26.11 13.34
N VAL A 87 -3.18 -25.39 13.20
CA VAL A 87 -4.51 -25.88 13.60
C VAL A 87 -4.88 -27.14 12.83
N VAL A 88 -4.70 -27.15 11.51
CA VAL A 88 -4.98 -28.30 10.65
C VAL A 88 -4.13 -29.52 11.07
N VAL A 89 -2.83 -29.32 11.30
CA VAL A 89 -1.93 -30.38 11.76
C VAL A 89 -2.36 -30.94 13.11
N ILE A 90 -2.75 -30.09 14.07
CA ILE A 90 -3.23 -30.54 15.39
C ILE A 90 -4.52 -31.35 15.26
N ILE A 91 -5.47 -30.92 14.42
CA ILE A 91 -6.72 -31.64 14.19
C ILE A 91 -6.44 -33.01 13.57
N LEU A 92 -5.53 -33.07 12.58
CA LEU A 92 -5.11 -34.32 11.94
C LEU A 92 -4.37 -35.24 12.91
N ALA A 93 -3.48 -34.71 13.75
CA ALA A 93 -2.71 -35.50 14.71
C ALA A 93 -3.53 -36.01 15.91
N ARG A 94 -4.71 -35.42 16.16
CA ARG A 94 -5.64 -35.85 17.23
C ARG A 94 -6.73 -36.80 16.73
N ARG A 95 -6.83 -37.04 15.42
CA ARG A 95 -7.67 -38.09 14.82
C ARG A 95 -6.88 -39.40 14.70
#